data_AF-A0AAC9HIV6-F1
#
_entry.id   AF-A0AAC9HIV6-F1
#
_cell.length_a   1.000
_cell.length_b   1.000
_cell.length_c   1.000
_cell.angle_alpha   90.00
_cell.angle_beta   90.00
_cell.angle_gamma   90.00
#
_symmetry.space_group_name_H-M   'P 1'
#
loop_
_entity.id
_entity.type
_entity.pdbx_description
1 polymer ?
#
loop_
_entity_poly.entity_id
_entity_poly.type
_entity_poly.pdbx_seq_one_letter_code
_entity_poly.pdbx_strand_id
1 'polypeptide(L)'
;MTERELERQLLEWSKQYGRLEYSEIAGQEFIWRLLTRGEYKRLVAAEMEPADKEELVCQTCVLFPQDYDFSSCLAGIPTTLAREILEKSGFPYNGEPNPLGKKMLDTFRAEMDVIDNQIDCVIVEAFPRLTLEEVADWSLEKTMYYLSRAEWILHHLRGLPLVPVGQNSHKK
;
A
#
# COMPACT_ATOMS: atom_id res chain seq x y z
N MET A 1 20.50 -19.49 -14.79
CA MET A 1 19.69 -18.48 -15.49
C MET A 1 20.62 -17.68 -16.39
N THR A 2 20.25 -17.50 -17.65
CA THR A 2 20.99 -16.64 -18.58
C THR A 2 20.65 -15.16 -18.34
N GLU A 3 21.50 -14.24 -18.80
CA GLU A 3 21.27 -12.79 -18.67
C GLU A 3 19.91 -12.36 -19.22
N ARG A 4 19.53 -12.84 -20.41
CA ARG A 4 18.22 -12.55 -21.03
C ARG A 4 17.03 -13.13 -20.25
N GLU A 5 17.21 -14.25 -19.56
CA GLU A 5 16.16 -14.83 -18.71
C GLU A 5 15.97 -13.99 -17.44
N LEU A 6 17.05 -13.48 -16.86
CA LEU A 6 17.00 -12.58 -15.70
C LEU A 6 16.32 -11.26 -16.05
N GLU A 7 16.67 -10.66 -17.20
CA GLU A 7 16.00 -9.43 -17.69
C GLU A 7 14.49 -9.62 -17.83
N ARG A 8 14.06 -10.77 -18.37
CA ARG A 8 12.63 -11.08 -18.51
C ARG A 8 11.95 -11.24 -17.15
N GLN A 9 12.59 -11.95 -16.21
CA GLN A 9 12.06 -12.11 -14.86
C GLN A 9 11.97 -10.79 -14.10
N LEU A 10 12.98 -9.92 -14.21
CA LEU A 10 12.95 -8.58 -13.61
C LEU A 10 11.74 -7.76 -14.10
N LEU A 11 11.43 -7.83 -15.40
CA LEU A 11 10.27 -7.15 -15.95
C LEU A 11 8.94 -7.74 -15.43
N GLU A 12 8.85 -9.07 -15.32
CA GLU A 12 7.69 -9.76 -14.77
C GLU A 12 7.48 -9.40 -13.29
N TRP A 13 8.54 -9.46 -12.48
CA TRP A 13 8.50 -9.10 -11.06
C TRP A 13 8.21 -7.62 -10.84
N SER A 14 8.75 -6.72 -11.67
CA SER A 14 8.46 -5.29 -11.54
C SER A 14 6.99 -5.00 -11.84
N LYS A 15 6.36 -5.70 -12.79
CA LYS A 15 4.91 -5.58 -13.02
C LYS A 15 4.09 -6.11 -11.85
N GLN A 16 4.53 -7.22 -11.25
CA GLN A 16 3.78 -7.90 -10.19
C GLN A 16 3.91 -7.21 -8.82
N TYR A 17 5.12 -6.78 -8.48
CA TYR A 17 5.46 -6.28 -7.14
C TYR A 17 5.81 -4.79 -7.11
N GLY A 18 5.88 -4.16 -8.28
CA GLY A 18 6.25 -2.76 -8.43
C GLY A 18 7.76 -2.54 -8.28
N ARG A 19 8.14 -1.86 -7.20
CA ARG A 19 9.53 -1.51 -6.92
C ARG A 19 10.32 -2.72 -6.44
N LEU A 20 11.41 -3.01 -7.12
CA LEU A 20 12.39 -4.03 -6.73
C LEU A 20 13.64 -3.36 -6.14
N GLU A 21 14.32 -4.08 -5.27
CA GLU A 21 15.54 -3.66 -4.60
C GLU A 21 16.64 -4.69 -4.87
N TYR A 22 17.89 -4.21 -4.80
CA TYR A 22 19.08 -5.02 -4.95
C TYR A 22 19.97 -4.85 -3.72
N SER A 23 20.56 -5.95 -3.27
CA SER A 23 21.55 -5.98 -2.20
C SER A 23 22.64 -7.00 -2.51
N GLU A 24 23.88 -6.70 -2.16
CA GLU A 24 24.99 -7.67 -2.18
C GLU A 24 25.49 -7.85 -0.75
N ILE A 25 25.43 -9.07 -0.23
CA ILE A 25 25.78 -9.39 1.16
C ILE A 25 26.74 -10.58 1.14
N ALA A 26 27.93 -10.38 1.71
CA ALA A 26 28.99 -11.40 1.74
C ALA A 26 29.33 -12.01 0.35
N GLY A 27 29.26 -11.18 -0.71
CA GLY A 27 29.49 -11.62 -2.10
C GLY A 27 28.34 -12.40 -2.73
N GLN A 28 27.20 -12.52 -2.04
CA GLN A 28 25.96 -13.07 -2.58
C GLN A 28 25.03 -11.92 -3.00
N GLU A 29 24.58 -11.96 -4.25
CA GLU A 29 23.64 -10.99 -4.80
C GLU A 29 22.19 -11.41 -4.47
N PHE A 30 21.35 -10.42 -4.16
CA PHE A 30 19.93 -10.59 -3.89
C PHE A 30 19.11 -9.54 -4.63
N ILE A 31 18.01 -10.00 -5.25
CA ILE A 31 16.93 -9.12 -5.72
C ILE A 31 15.70 -9.45 -4.91
N TRP A 32 15.03 -8.43 -4.40
CA TRP A 32 13.90 -8.59 -3.50
C TRP A 32 12.87 -7.48 -3.68
N ARG A 33 11.66 -7.73 -3.19
CA ARG A 33 10.53 -6.77 -3.20
C ARG A 33 10.25 -6.25 -1.81
N LEU A 34 9.55 -5.12 -1.74
CA LEU A 34 9.04 -4.62 -0.47
C LEU A 34 8.03 -5.60 0.16
N LEU A 35 8.09 -5.70 1.47
CA LEU A 35 7.12 -6.42 2.29
C LEU A 35 5.79 -5.67 2.27
N THR A 36 4.68 -6.38 2.15
CA THR A 36 3.36 -5.77 2.23
C THR A 36 2.89 -5.63 3.68
N ARG A 37 1.95 -4.71 3.94
CA ARG A 37 1.33 -4.57 5.27
C ARG A 37 0.62 -5.85 5.74
N GLY A 38 0.04 -6.62 4.82
CA GLY A 38 -0.61 -7.89 5.14
C GLY A 38 0.39 -8.96 5.60
N GLU A 39 1.54 -9.04 4.92
CA GLU A 39 2.63 -9.94 5.29
C GLU A 39 3.26 -9.55 6.62
N TYR A 40 3.56 -8.27 6.82
CA TYR A 40 4.08 -7.78 8.10
C TYR A 40 3.16 -8.12 9.28
N LYS A 41 1.84 -7.94 9.12
CA LYS A 41 0.88 -8.32 10.16
C LYS A 41 0.93 -9.81 10.51
N ARG A 42 1.04 -10.68 9.50
CA ARG A 42 1.17 -12.13 9.72
C ARG A 42 2.47 -12.47 10.43
N LEU A 43 3.57 -11.82 10.05
CA LEU A 43 4.88 -11.99 10.66
C LEU A 43 4.91 -11.58 12.14
N VAL A 44 4.30 -10.44 12.47
CA VAL A 44 4.21 -9.96 13.86
C VAL A 44 3.34 -10.89 14.70
N ALA A 45 2.23 -11.39 14.14
CA ALA A 45 1.31 -12.29 14.83
C ALA A 45 1.85 -13.72 15.01
N ALA A 46 2.88 -14.11 14.25
CA ALA A 46 3.47 -15.43 14.37
C ALA A 46 4.24 -15.59 15.70
N GLU A 47 3.96 -16.67 16.42
CA GLU A 47 4.73 -17.08 17.60
C GLU A 47 5.95 -17.89 17.13
N MET A 48 7.04 -17.17 16.85
CA MET A 48 8.30 -17.71 16.33
C MET A 48 9.45 -16.94 16.96
N GLU A 49 10.63 -17.56 17.02
CA GLU A 49 11.83 -16.89 17.49
C GLU A 49 12.25 -15.77 16.52
N PRO A 50 12.94 -14.71 16.98
CA PRO A 50 13.34 -13.59 16.12
C PRO A 50 14.11 -14.00 14.87
N ALA A 51 15.03 -14.96 14.99
CA ALA A 51 15.81 -15.47 13.86
C ALA A 51 14.93 -16.15 12.80
N ASP A 52 13.97 -16.97 13.21
CA ASP A 52 13.04 -17.62 12.28
C ASP A 52 12.15 -16.59 11.57
N LYS A 53 11.83 -15.46 12.23
CA LYS A 53 11.11 -14.34 11.60
C LYS A 53 11.97 -13.65 10.56
N GLU A 54 13.27 -13.43 10.82
CA GLU A 54 14.21 -12.88 9.83
C GLU A 54 14.29 -13.77 8.58
N GLU A 55 14.41 -15.09 8.78
CA GLU A 55 14.39 -16.06 7.68
C GLU A 55 13.08 -16.00 6.90
N LEU A 56 11.93 -15.93 7.59
CA LEU A 56 10.62 -15.84 6.96
C LEU A 56 10.46 -14.54 6.14
N VAL A 57 10.98 -13.40 6.61
CA VAL A 57 11.01 -12.15 5.83
C VAL A 57 11.78 -12.38 4.53
N CYS A 58 12.96 -12.99 4.61
CA CYS A 58 13.81 -13.23 3.45
C CYS A 58 13.13 -14.19 2.46
N GLN A 59 12.61 -15.32 2.94
CA GLN A 59 11.87 -16.29 2.11
C GLN A 59 10.64 -15.66 1.42
N THR A 60 9.98 -14.71 2.08
CA THR A 60 8.78 -14.05 1.53
C THR A 60 9.12 -13.05 0.42
N CYS A 61 10.23 -12.32 0.56
CA CYS A 61 10.52 -11.14 -0.25
C CYS A 61 11.63 -11.31 -1.28
N VAL A 62 12.51 -12.30 -1.11
CA VAL A 62 13.62 -12.55 -2.05
C VAL A 62 13.11 -13.26 -3.28
N LEU A 63 13.47 -12.71 -4.43
CA LEU A 63 13.10 -13.20 -5.76
C LEU A 63 14.30 -13.83 -6.47
N PHE A 64 15.50 -13.34 -6.19
CA PHE A 64 16.75 -13.89 -6.69
C PHE A 64 17.81 -13.95 -5.58
N PRO A 65 18.61 -15.04 -5.51
CA PRO A 65 18.41 -16.29 -6.25
C PRO A 65 17.11 -16.98 -5.84
N GLN A 66 16.49 -17.68 -6.79
CA GLN A 66 15.30 -18.47 -6.51
C GLN A 66 15.67 -19.64 -5.59
N ASP A 67 14.76 -20.01 -4.68
CA ASP A 67 14.92 -21.13 -3.76
C ASP A 67 16.18 -21.05 -2.87
N TYR A 68 16.63 -19.84 -2.52
CA TYR A 68 17.73 -19.65 -1.59
C TYR A 68 17.37 -20.18 -0.19
N ASP A 69 18.20 -21.08 0.35
CA ASP A 69 17.96 -21.65 1.66
C ASP A 69 18.53 -20.75 2.77
N PHE A 70 17.65 -19.93 3.36
CA PHE A 70 18.01 -19.05 4.47
C PHE A 70 18.31 -19.80 5.77
N SER A 71 17.88 -21.06 5.92
CA SER A 71 18.12 -21.86 7.13
C SER A 71 19.53 -22.46 7.18
N SER A 72 20.22 -22.53 6.03
CA SER A 72 21.56 -23.12 5.90
C SER A 72 22.58 -22.19 5.25
N CYS A 73 22.34 -20.87 5.31
CA CYS A 73 23.24 -19.85 4.74
C CYS A 73 24.26 -19.30 5.74
N LEU A 74 25.14 -18.40 5.28
CA LEU A 74 26.09 -17.72 6.15
C LEU A 74 25.33 -16.88 7.19
N ALA A 75 25.67 -17.07 8.47
CA ALA A 75 25.11 -16.29 9.56
C ALA A 75 25.23 -14.78 9.29
N GLY A 76 24.15 -14.05 9.53
CA GLY A 76 24.07 -12.61 9.28
C GLY A 76 23.53 -12.22 7.91
N ILE A 77 23.47 -13.12 6.92
CA ILE A 77 22.73 -12.86 5.66
C ILE A 77 21.24 -12.63 5.96
N PRO A 78 20.51 -13.53 6.66
CA PRO A 78 19.09 -13.33 6.92
C PRO A 78 18.83 -12.08 7.75
N THR A 79 19.65 -11.85 8.78
CA THR A 79 19.56 -10.67 9.64
C THR A 79 19.75 -9.37 8.87
N THR A 80 20.77 -9.30 8.00
CA THR A 80 21.05 -8.09 7.21
C THR A 80 19.94 -7.83 6.21
N LEU A 81 19.52 -8.87 5.48
CA LEU A 81 18.53 -8.75 4.44
C LEU A 81 17.12 -8.46 5.02
N ALA A 82 16.72 -9.13 6.09
CA ALA A 82 15.46 -8.88 6.77
C ALA A 82 15.38 -7.44 7.30
N ARG A 83 16.48 -6.94 7.88
CA ARG A 83 16.59 -5.55 8.31
C ARG A 83 16.42 -4.59 7.13
N GLU A 84 17.15 -4.79 6.03
CA GLU A 84 17.00 -3.94 4.84
C GLU A 84 15.59 -3.97 4.27
N ILE A 85 14.97 -5.17 4.21
CA ILE A 85 13.60 -5.34 3.74
C ILE A 85 12.63 -4.55 4.62
N LEU A 86 12.69 -4.70 5.95
CA LEU A 86 11.79 -4.00 6.87
C LEU A 86 12.05 -2.48 6.85
N GLU A 87 13.31 -2.06 6.81
CA GLU A 87 13.70 -0.65 6.73
C GLU A 87 13.13 0.03 5.47
N LYS A 88 13.39 -0.54 4.28
CA LYS A 88 12.90 0.04 3.01
C LYS A 88 11.39 -0.14 2.81
N SER A 89 10.78 -1.14 3.45
CA SER A 89 9.32 -1.33 3.44
C SER A 89 8.60 -0.43 4.46
N GLY A 90 9.34 0.28 5.32
CA GLY A 90 8.76 1.22 6.29
C GLY A 90 8.23 0.58 7.56
N PHE A 91 8.65 -0.64 7.89
CA PHE A 91 8.21 -1.36 9.09
C PHE A 91 9.25 -1.32 10.22
N PRO A 92 8.80 -1.36 11.49
CA PRO A 92 9.69 -1.51 12.64
C PRO A 92 10.52 -2.80 12.58
N TYR A 93 11.75 -2.72 13.10
CA TYR A 93 12.66 -3.84 13.27
C TYR A 93 13.14 -3.91 14.72
N ASN A 94 13.04 -5.08 15.35
CA ASN A 94 13.43 -5.29 16.76
C ASN A 94 12.87 -4.26 17.76
N GLY A 95 11.64 -3.79 17.52
CA GLY A 95 10.96 -2.80 18.36
C GLY A 95 11.36 -1.34 18.06
N GLU A 96 12.34 -1.11 17.19
CA GLU A 96 12.72 0.22 16.76
C GLU A 96 11.72 0.76 15.72
N PRO A 97 11.08 1.92 15.96
CA PRO A 97 10.15 2.50 15.01
C PRO A 97 10.86 2.92 13.72
N ASN A 98 10.22 2.63 12.58
CA ASN A 98 10.69 3.11 11.29
C ASN A 98 10.01 4.44 10.92
N PRO A 99 10.77 5.54 10.74
CA PRO A 99 10.20 6.86 10.46
C PRO A 99 9.62 6.97 9.05
N LEU A 100 9.94 6.05 8.13
CA LEU A 100 9.54 6.12 6.73
C LEU A 100 8.02 6.10 6.58
N GLY A 101 7.32 5.24 7.32
CA GLY A 101 5.85 5.18 7.27
C GLY A 101 5.20 6.50 7.72
N LYS A 102 5.73 7.11 8.78
CA LYS A 102 5.27 8.44 9.22
C LYS A 102 5.57 9.51 8.18
N LYS A 103 6.78 9.52 7.63
CA LYS A 103 7.19 10.47 6.58
C LYS A 103 6.31 10.36 5.34
N MET A 104 6.03 9.14 4.86
CA MET A 104 5.13 8.89 3.74
C MET A 104 3.73 9.44 4.04
N LEU A 105 3.19 9.14 5.21
CA LEU A 105 1.88 9.66 5.61
C LEU A 105 1.86 11.19 5.67
N ASP A 106 2.89 11.81 6.22
CA ASP A 106 2.99 13.27 6.30
C ASP A 106 3.11 13.91 4.91
N THR A 107 3.79 13.25 3.95
CA THR A 107 3.80 13.66 2.54
C THR A 107 2.39 13.61 1.93
N PHE A 108 1.69 12.48 2.03
CA PHE A 108 0.32 12.36 1.49
C PHE A 108 -0.66 13.31 2.17
N ARG A 109 -0.46 13.63 3.45
CA ARG A 109 -1.25 14.65 4.14
C ARG A 109 -1.02 16.05 3.57
N ALA A 110 0.23 16.40 3.27
CA ALA A 110 0.53 17.69 2.65
C ALA A 110 -0.07 17.80 1.24
N GLU A 111 -0.15 16.69 0.49
CA GLU A 111 -0.85 16.66 -0.80
C GLU A 111 -2.34 16.99 -0.67
N MET A 112 -2.96 16.64 0.46
CA MET A 112 -4.36 17.00 0.73
C MET A 112 -4.59 18.50 0.93
N ASP A 113 -3.55 19.35 1.04
CA ASP A 113 -3.73 20.81 1.04
C ASP A 113 -4.14 21.33 -0.36
N VAL A 114 -3.95 20.52 -1.40
CA VAL A 114 -4.40 20.80 -2.76
C VAL A 114 -5.85 20.35 -2.91
N ILE A 115 -6.75 21.29 -3.23
CA ILE A 115 -8.19 21.03 -3.31
C ILE A 115 -8.56 19.92 -4.31
N ASP A 116 -7.81 19.81 -5.41
CA ASP A 116 -8.04 18.80 -6.46
C ASP A 116 -7.93 17.38 -5.90
N ASN A 117 -6.94 17.13 -5.03
CA ASN A 117 -6.75 15.83 -4.36
C ASN A 117 -7.88 15.47 -3.39
N GLN A 118 -8.68 16.46 -2.96
CA GLN A 118 -9.81 16.25 -2.05
C GLN A 118 -11.10 15.87 -2.79
N ILE A 119 -11.21 16.19 -4.08
CA ILE A 119 -12.45 16.05 -4.86
C ILE A 119 -12.97 14.60 -4.80
N ASP A 120 -12.08 13.64 -5.00
CA ASP A 120 -12.43 12.22 -5.00
C ASP A 120 -12.97 11.77 -3.65
N CYS A 121 -12.39 12.27 -2.55
CA CYS A 121 -12.85 12.01 -1.19
C CYS A 121 -14.26 12.57 -0.96
N VAL A 122 -14.55 13.79 -1.42
CA VAL A 122 -15.88 14.41 -1.29
C VAL A 122 -16.92 13.61 -2.07
N ILE A 123 -16.59 13.18 -3.29
CA ILE A 123 -17.48 12.39 -4.14
C ILE A 123 -17.76 11.03 -3.51
N VAL A 124 -16.74 10.26 -3.15
CA VAL A 124 -16.92 8.91 -2.58
C VAL A 124 -17.71 8.96 -1.26
N GLU A 125 -17.54 10.02 -0.46
CA GLU A 125 -18.29 10.21 0.78
C GLU A 125 -19.79 10.45 0.57
N ALA A 126 -20.16 11.08 -0.55
CA ALA A 126 -21.55 11.27 -0.96
C ALA A 126 -22.13 10.05 -1.70
N PHE A 127 -21.27 9.21 -2.30
CA PHE A 127 -21.64 8.08 -3.14
C PHE A 127 -20.92 6.79 -2.70
N PRO A 128 -21.38 6.10 -1.64
CA PRO A 128 -20.65 5.00 -0.99
C PRO A 128 -20.39 3.74 -1.83
N ARG A 129 -20.92 3.68 -3.07
CA ARG A 129 -20.69 2.56 -4.00
C ARG A 129 -19.49 2.79 -4.91
N LEU A 130 -18.97 4.02 -4.98
CA LEU A 130 -17.80 4.37 -5.77
C LEU A 130 -16.53 4.15 -4.96
N THR A 131 -15.42 3.87 -5.64
CA THR A 131 -14.08 3.88 -5.03
C THR A 131 -13.26 5.08 -5.49
N LEU A 132 -12.17 5.39 -4.77
CA LEU A 132 -11.27 6.47 -5.15
C LEU A 132 -10.60 6.19 -6.50
N GLU A 133 -10.20 4.94 -6.74
CA GLU A 133 -9.58 4.51 -7.99
C GLU A 133 -10.52 4.70 -9.17
N GLU A 134 -11.81 4.35 -9.01
CA GLU A 134 -12.79 4.54 -10.06
C GLU A 134 -13.02 6.02 -10.40
N VAL A 135 -12.99 6.92 -9.40
CA VAL A 135 -13.24 8.36 -9.59
C VAL A 135 -12.01 9.05 -10.20
N ALA A 136 -10.80 8.65 -9.80
CA ALA A 136 -9.55 9.20 -10.31
C ALA A 136 -9.38 9.02 -11.84
N ASP A 137 -10.00 7.99 -12.41
CA ASP A 137 -9.95 7.71 -13.85
C ASP A 137 -11.05 8.43 -14.67
N TRP A 138 -11.86 9.29 -14.06
CA TRP A 138 -12.94 10.00 -14.76
C TRP A 138 -12.45 11.19 -15.60
N SER A 139 -13.25 11.53 -16.61
CA SER A 139 -13.09 12.81 -17.29
C SER A 139 -13.44 13.97 -16.35
N LEU A 140 -12.78 15.12 -16.54
CA LEU A 140 -13.04 16.34 -15.76
C LEU A 140 -14.53 16.72 -15.72
N GLU A 141 -15.24 16.62 -16.85
CA GLU A 141 -16.68 16.91 -16.93
C GLU A 141 -17.49 16.03 -15.98
N LYS A 142 -17.22 14.71 -15.97
CA LYS A 142 -17.89 13.76 -15.08
C LYS A 142 -17.54 14.05 -13.63
N THR A 143 -16.28 14.33 -13.33
CA THR A 143 -15.83 14.69 -11.98
C THR A 143 -16.57 15.93 -11.45
N MET A 144 -16.66 17.02 -12.23
CA MET A 144 -17.38 18.24 -11.84
C MET A 144 -18.90 18.00 -11.67
N TYR A 145 -19.50 17.16 -12.53
CA TYR A 145 -20.90 16.75 -12.39
C TYR A 145 -21.15 16.05 -11.05
N TYR A 146 -20.28 15.13 -10.63
CA TYR A 146 -20.46 14.40 -9.38
C TYR A 146 -20.08 15.24 -8.15
N LEU A 147 -19.04 16.08 -8.25
CA LEU A 147 -18.64 16.98 -7.17
C LEU A 147 -19.78 17.94 -6.79
N SER A 148 -20.40 18.61 -7.76
CA SER A 148 -21.53 19.52 -7.50
C SER A 148 -22.72 18.85 -6.80
N ARG A 149 -22.95 17.56 -7.06
CA ARG A 149 -23.98 16.76 -6.36
C ARG A 149 -23.53 16.33 -4.99
N ALA A 150 -22.26 15.94 -4.84
CA ALA A 150 -21.68 15.57 -3.57
C ALA A 150 -21.76 16.74 -2.57
N GLU A 151 -21.35 17.94 -2.99
CA GLU A 151 -21.50 19.17 -2.21
C GLU A 151 -22.95 19.39 -1.76
N TRP A 152 -23.91 19.27 -2.69
CA TRP A 152 -25.32 19.44 -2.36
C TRP A 152 -25.83 18.38 -1.37
N ILE A 153 -25.52 17.10 -1.60
CA ILE A 153 -25.93 15.97 -0.76
C ILE A 153 -25.36 16.12 0.66
N LEU A 154 -24.06 16.39 0.76
CA LEU A 154 -23.37 16.48 2.05
C LEU A 154 -23.83 17.70 2.84
N HIS A 155 -24.12 18.81 2.18
CA HIS A 155 -24.62 20.03 2.84
C HIS A 155 -26.11 19.97 3.20
N HIS A 156 -26.95 19.35 2.38
CA HIS A 156 -28.41 19.45 2.50
C HIS A 156 -29.11 18.17 2.95
N LEU A 157 -28.54 16.99 2.76
CA LEU A 157 -29.21 15.72 3.11
C LEU A 157 -28.61 15.03 4.34
N ARG A 158 -27.34 15.27 4.68
CA ARG A 158 -26.75 14.66 5.89
C ARG A 158 -27.33 15.29 7.16
N GLY A 159 -28.09 14.48 7.89
CA GLY A 159 -28.71 14.86 9.17
C GLY A 159 -30.16 15.31 9.09
N LEU A 160 -30.77 15.34 7.90
CA LEU A 160 -32.21 15.62 7.76
C LEU A 160 -33.04 14.33 7.67
N PRO A 161 -34.12 14.18 8.44
CA PRO A 161 -35.12 13.16 8.18
C PRO A 161 -35.83 13.53 6.87
N LEU A 162 -35.59 12.76 5.81
CA LEU A 162 -36.26 12.99 4.54
C LEU A 162 -37.71 12.51 4.63
N VAL A 163 -38.63 13.44 4.36
CA VAL A 163 -40.04 13.10 4.16
C VAL A 163 -40.20 12.56 2.73
N PRO A 164 -40.88 11.42 2.53
CA PRO A 164 -41.10 10.86 1.20
C PRO A 164 -41.77 11.86 0.26
N VAL A 165 -41.23 11.96 -0.96
CA VAL A 165 -41.80 12.80 -2.02
C VAL A 165 -43.23 12.31 -2.32
N GLY A 166 -44.21 13.22 -2.13
CA GLY A 166 -45.65 12.92 -2.27
C GLY A 166 -46.48 13.14 -1.01
N GLN A 167 -45.87 13.43 0.14
CA GLN A 167 -46.60 13.71 1.40
C GLN A 167 -46.78 15.20 1.73
N ASN A 168 -46.63 16.12 0.75
CA ASN A 168 -47.22 17.45 0.87
C ASN A 168 -48.71 17.38 0.53
N SER A 169 -49.48 16.67 1.35
CA SER A 169 -50.94 16.81 1.34
C SER A 169 -51.29 18.14 2.01
N HIS A 170 -51.66 19.09 1.15
CA HIS A 170 -52.45 20.30 1.42
C HIS A 170 -52.88 20.51 2.87
N LYS A 171 -52.30 21.50 3.53
CA LYS A 171 -53.05 22.29 4.51
C LYS A 171 -53.35 23.65 3.88
N LYS A 172 -54.60 23.77 3.46
CA LYS A 172 -55.30 25.05 3.30
C LYS A 172 -55.30 25.81 4.62
#